data_AF-A0A524E1L9-F1
#
_entry.id   AF-A0A524E1L9-F1
#
_cell.length_a   1.000
_cell.length_b   1.000
_cell.length_c   1.000
_cell.angle_alpha   90.00
_cell.angle_beta   90.00
_cell.angle_gamma   90.00
#
_symmetry.space_group_name_H-M   'P 1'
#
loop_
_entity.id
_entity.type
_entity.pdbx_description
1 polymer ?
#
loop_
_entity_poly.entity_id
_entity_poly.type
_entity_poly.pdbx_seq_one_letter_code
_entity_poly.pdbx_strand_id
1 'polypeptide(L)'
;MIFDDMHEDSYHMMDWWTNIFGPFWWIFMVIWWVLWISSSIIMAYFVHKDAVRRKIPNPEIWLLIVLIFNVLGLLIYFLARGNYEEQN
;
A
#
# COMPACT_ATOMS: atom_id res chain seq x y z
N MET A 1 -55.72 -18.22 -12.89
CA MET A 1 -54.29 -18.15 -12.55
C MET A 1 -53.57 -17.66 -13.79
N ILE A 2 -53.45 -16.33 -13.95
CA ILE A 2 -52.85 -15.66 -15.13
C ILE A 2 -51.83 -14.59 -14.68
N PHE A 3 -51.44 -14.58 -13.40
CA PHE A 3 -50.55 -13.56 -12.85
C PHE A 3 -49.41 -14.15 -12.02
N ASP A 4 -49.00 -15.38 -12.33
CA ASP A 4 -47.99 -16.11 -11.54
C ASP A 4 -46.54 -15.84 -11.99
N ASP A 5 -46.30 -15.00 -13.00
CA ASP A 5 -44.95 -14.75 -13.52
C ASP A 5 -44.68 -13.25 -13.72
N MET A 6 -45.00 -12.43 -12.72
CA MET A 6 -44.31 -11.14 -12.53
C MET A 6 -43.11 -11.33 -11.58
N HIS A 7 -42.41 -12.46 -11.69
CA HIS A 7 -41.10 -12.62 -11.10
C HIS A 7 -40.13 -11.74 -11.87
N GLU A 8 -40.00 -10.50 -11.38
CA GLU A 8 -38.72 -9.84 -11.20
C GLU A 8 -37.74 -10.01 -12.35
N ASP A 9 -38.12 -9.51 -13.52
CA ASP A 9 -37.20 -9.10 -14.59
C ASP A 9 -36.41 -7.84 -14.14
N SER A 10 -35.88 -7.89 -12.92
CA SER A 10 -34.84 -6.99 -12.44
C SER A 10 -33.55 -7.48 -13.08
N TYR A 11 -33.45 -7.33 -14.40
CA TYR A 11 -32.19 -7.46 -15.11
C TYR A 11 -31.22 -6.53 -14.40
N HIS A 12 -30.31 -7.11 -13.61
CA HIS A 12 -29.18 -6.39 -13.06
C HIS A 12 -28.38 -5.93 -14.28
N MET A 13 -28.65 -4.71 -14.78
CA MET A 13 -28.03 -4.18 -16.00
C MET A 13 -26.50 -4.04 -15.89
N MET A 14 -25.91 -4.46 -14.76
CA MET A 14 -24.48 -4.54 -14.47
C MET A 14 -23.95 -5.97 -14.33
N ASP A 15 -24.77 -7.02 -14.52
CA ASP A 15 -24.30 -8.42 -14.43
C ASP A 15 -23.31 -8.78 -15.54
N TRP A 16 -23.40 -8.12 -16.69
CA TRP A 16 -22.39 -8.26 -17.74
C TRP A 16 -21.03 -7.69 -17.31
N TRP A 17 -21.03 -6.63 -16.49
CA TRP A 17 -19.81 -6.01 -15.95
C TRP A 17 -19.16 -6.94 -14.92
N THR A 18 -19.94 -7.50 -14.00
CA THR A 18 -19.43 -8.43 -12.99
C THR A 18 -18.99 -9.76 -13.59
N ASN A 19 -19.65 -10.25 -14.65
CA ASN A 19 -19.20 -11.46 -15.36
C ASN A 19 -17.90 -11.25 -16.15
N ILE A 20 -17.69 -10.07 -16.75
CA ILE A 20 -16.45 -9.79 -17.48
C ILE A 20 -15.31 -9.48 -16.52
N PHE A 21 -15.52 -8.60 -15.53
CA PHE A 21 -14.44 -8.11 -14.65
C PHE A 21 -14.26 -8.90 -13.35
N GLY A 22 -15.29 -9.60 -12.88
CA GLY A 22 -15.26 -10.41 -11.66
C GLY A 22 -14.15 -11.48 -11.68
N PRO A 23 -14.00 -12.27 -12.76
CA PRO A 23 -12.93 -13.25 -12.87
C PRO A 23 -11.51 -12.66 -12.89
N PHE A 24 -11.37 -11.37 -13.22
CA PHE A 24 -10.08 -10.67 -13.29
C PHE A 24 -9.81 -9.79 -12.07
N TRP A 25 -10.70 -9.76 -11.08
CA TRP A 25 -10.53 -8.96 -9.86
C TRP A 25 -9.23 -9.28 -9.11
N TRP A 26 -8.79 -10.54 -9.14
CA TRP A 26 -7.54 -10.97 -8.53
C TRP A 26 -6.30 -10.31 -9.15
N ILE A 27 -6.35 -9.91 -10.43
CA ILE A 27 -5.24 -9.20 -11.10
C ILE A 27 -5.02 -7.84 -10.44
N PHE A 28 -6.10 -7.12 -10.11
CA PHE A 28 -5.99 -5.86 -9.39
C PHE A 28 -5.39 -6.06 -7.99
N MET A 29 -5.72 -7.15 -7.29
CA MET A 29 -5.06 -7.48 -6.02
C MET A 29 -3.56 -7.73 -6.22
N VAL A 30 -3.16 -8.52 -7.23
CA VAL A 30 -1.74 -8.79 -7.50
C VAL A 30 -0.99 -7.49 -7.84
N ILE A 31 -1.56 -6.65 -8.70
CA ILE A 31 -0.98 -5.34 -9.05
C ILE A 31 -0.84 -4.48 -7.79
N TRP A 32 -1.87 -4.43 -6.95
CA TRP A 32 -1.81 -3.71 -5.68
C TRP A 32 -0.67 -4.19 -4.78
N TRP A 33 -0.51 -5.51 -4.62
CA TRP A 33 0.59 -6.09 -3.84
C TRP A 33 1.97 -5.76 -4.42
N VAL A 34 2.13 -5.81 -5.74
CA VAL A 34 3.39 -5.45 -6.41
C VAL A 34 3.71 -3.97 -6.19
N LEU A 35 2.72 -3.09 -6.35
CA LEU A 35 2.88 -1.64 -6.10
C LEU A 35 3.19 -1.37 -4.63
N TRP A 36 2.51 -2.06 -3.71
CA TRP A 36 2.77 -1.95 -2.28
C TRP A 36 4.21 -2.31 -1.97
N ILE A 37 4.66 -3.53 -2.32
CA ILE A 37 6.01 -4.02 -2.00
C ILE A 37 7.08 -3.13 -2.64
N SER A 38 6.92 -2.76 -3.91
CA SER A 38 7.87 -1.88 -4.59
C SER A 38 7.95 -0.51 -3.90
N SER A 39 6.81 0.08 -3.52
CA SER A 39 6.79 1.34 -2.78
C SER A 39 7.50 1.24 -1.43
N SER A 40 7.32 0.13 -0.69
CA SER A 40 7.99 -0.11 0.59
C SER A 40 9.50 -0.17 0.44
N ILE A 41 10.00 -0.88 -0.56
CA ILE A 41 11.42 -1.01 -0.84
C ILE A 41 12.02 0.36 -1.19
N ILE A 42 11.34 1.12 -2.05
CA ILE A 42 11.78 2.47 -2.46
C ILE A 42 11.85 3.40 -1.24
N MET A 43 10.84 3.39 -0.38
CA MET A 43 10.81 4.19 0.85
C MET A 43 11.94 3.81 1.81
N ALA A 44 12.13 2.52 2.06
CA ALA A 44 13.20 2.04 2.94
C ALA A 44 14.59 2.43 2.42
N TYR A 45 14.81 2.29 1.10
CA TYR A 45 16.05 2.73 0.45
C TYR A 45 16.26 4.25 0.58
N PHE A 46 15.21 5.05 0.37
CA PHE A 46 15.27 6.49 0.50
C PHE A 46 15.66 6.93 1.92
N VAL A 47 15.00 6.37 2.95
CA VAL A 47 15.30 6.66 4.35
C VAL A 47 16.72 6.26 4.70
N HIS A 48 17.16 5.07 4.31
CA HIS A 48 18.52 4.63 4.58
C HIS A 48 19.56 5.57 3.96
N LYS A 49 19.36 5.96 2.70
CA LYS A 49 20.26 6.90 2.02
C LYS A 49 20.27 8.28 2.70
N ASP A 50 19.12 8.77 3.15
CA ASP A 50 19.01 10.03 3.88
C ASP A 50 19.69 9.95 5.26
N ALA A 51 19.50 8.85 6.00
CA ALA A 51 20.13 8.60 7.30
C ALA A 51 21.67 8.55 7.19
N VAL A 52 22.19 7.87 6.17
CA VAL A 52 23.63 7.82 5.86
C VAL A 52 24.17 9.21 5.55
N ARG A 53 23.46 10.01 4.74
CA ARG A 53 23.87 11.39 4.40
C ARG A 53 23.93 12.29 5.62
N ARG A 54 23.00 12.11 6.56
CA ARG A 54 22.90 12.87 7.80
C ARG A 54 23.78 12.34 8.93
N LYS A 55 24.56 11.27 8.67
CA LYS A 55 25.40 10.58 9.67
C LYS A 55 24.62 10.16 10.92
N ILE A 56 23.33 9.79 10.75
CA ILE A 56 22.50 9.29 11.86
C ILE A 56 23.09 7.94 12.32
N PRO A 57 23.25 7.72 13.64
CA PRO A 57 23.75 6.45 14.14
C PRO A 57 22.80 5.31 13.78
N ASN A 58 23.36 4.19 13.32
CA ASN A 58 22.66 2.95 12.93
C ASN A 58 21.62 3.14 11.79
N PRO A 59 22.05 3.53 10.58
CA PRO A 59 21.16 3.71 9.44
C PRO A 59 20.50 2.41 8.98
N GLU A 60 21.03 1.24 9.33
CA GLU A 60 20.42 -0.06 9.04
C GLU A 60 19.15 -0.31 9.86
N ILE A 61 19.10 0.20 11.10
CA ILE A 61 17.91 0.07 11.96
C ILE A 61 16.73 0.84 11.34
N TRP A 62 17.00 2.04 10.82
CA TRP A 62 15.99 2.84 10.15
C TRP A 62 15.45 2.20 8.87
N LEU A 63 16.32 1.50 8.13
CA LEU A 63 15.90 0.70 6.98
C LEU A 63 14.91 -0.39 7.39
N LEU A 64 15.23 -1.16 8.44
CA LEU A 64 14.38 -2.25 8.93
C LEU A 64 13.04 -1.74 9.46
N ILE A 65 13.05 -0.65 10.22
CA ILE A 65 11.83 -0.03 10.76
C ILE A 65 10.91 0.40 9.62
N VAL A 66 11.42 1.09 8.60
CA VAL A 66 10.62 1.55 7.45
C VAL A 66 10.15 0.38 6.60
N LEU A 67 10.94 -0.68 6.46
CA LEU A 67 10.53 -1.85 5.69
C LEU A 67 9.36 -2.61 6.36
N ILE A 68 9.40 -2.78 7.68
CA ILE A 68 8.37 -3.50 8.45
C ILE A 68 7.12 -2.63 8.64
N PHE A 69 7.29 -1.39 9.07
CA PHE A 69 6.19 -0.49 9.41
C PHE A 69 5.71 0.38 8.23
N ASN A 70 6.40 0.34 7.09
CA ASN A 70 6.06 1.10 5.88
C ASN A 70 5.91 2.60 6.18
N VAL A 71 4.77 3.19 5.82
CA VAL A 71 4.39 4.57 6.07
C VAL A 71 4.52 4.95 7.55
N LEU A 72 4.18 4.06 8.48
CA LEU A 72 4.36 4.33 9.92
C LEU A 72 5.85 4.44 10.29
N GLY A 73 6.71 3.58 9.73
CA GLY A 73 8.15 3.65 9.94
C GLY A 73 8.76 4.93 9.35
N LEU A 74 8.24 5.37 8.20
CA LEU A 74 8.59 6.65 7.59
C LEU A 74 8.22 7.84 8.48
N LEU A 75 7.00 7.84 9.05
CA LEU A 75 6.55 8.87 9.98
C LEU A 75 7.45 8.92 11.21
N ILE A 76 7.74 7.76 11.83
CA ILE A 76 8.64 7.67 12.99
C ILE A 76 10.03 8.23 12.63
N TYR A 77 10.56 7.91 11.45
CA TYR A 77 11.82 8.48 10.98
C TYR A 77 11.77 10.00 10.88
N PHE A 78 10.70 10.56 10.30
CA PHE A 78 10.54 12.01 10.19
C PHE A 78 10.39 12.73 11.53
N LEU A 79 9.80 12.09 12.54
CA LEU A 79 9.74 12.66 13.89
C LEU A 79 11.10 12.54 14.59
N ALA A 80 11.76 11.38 14.51
CA ALA A 80 13.02 11.13 15.20
C ALA A 80 14.20 11.89 14.58
N ARG A 81 14.19 12.15 13.26
CA ARG A 81 15.29 12.86 12.58
C ARG A 81 15.58 14.25 13.17
N GLY A 82 14.57 14.94 13.72
CA GLY A 82 14.75 16.26 14.32
C GLY A 82 15.68 16.21 15.54
N ASN A 83 15.57 15.15 16.35
CA ASN A 83 16.40 14.96 17.54
C ASN A 83 17.88 14.72 17.19
N TYR A 84 18.17 14.16 16.01
CA TYR A 84 19.55 13.94 15.57
C TYR A 84 20.19 15.19 14.92
N GLU A 85 19.37 16.15 14.46
CA GLU A 85 19.87 17.45 13.97
C GLU A 85 20.28 18.37 15.13
N GLU A 86 19.63 18.29 16.30
CA GLU A 86 20.01 19.09 17.48
C GLU A 86 21.26 18.59 18.21
N GLN A 87 21.66 17.33 18.02
CA GLN A 87 22.80 16.70 18.72
C GLN A 87 24.12 16.70 17.92
N ASN A 88 24.10 17.13 16.66
CA ASN A 88 25.28 17.26 15.79
C ASN A 88 25.62 18.72 15.52
#